data_AF-A0A7Y1TKY2-F1
#
_entry.id   AF-A0A7Y1TKY2-F1
#
_cell.length_a   1.000
_cell.length_b   1.000
_cell.length_c   1.000
_cell.angle_alpha   90.00
_cell.angle_beta   90.00
_cell.angle_gamma   90.00
#
_symmetry.space_group_name_H-M   'P 1'
#
loop_
_entity.id
_entity.type
_entity.pdbx_description
1 polymer ?
#
loop_
_entity_poly.entity_id
_entity_poly.type
_entity_poly.pdbx_seq_one_letter_code
_entity_poly.pdbx_strand_id
1 'polypeptide(L)' 'MLEDKNEERTSLNDLGEFGLINHLTNSISLQHKSSVKGVGDDAAVLQF' A
#
# COMPACT_ATOMS: atom_id res chain seq x y z
N MET A 1 25.94 -16.60 -4.90
CA MET A 1 25.20 -16.31 -6.14
C MET A 1 25.09 -14.80 -6.21
N LEU A 2 25.56 -14.18 -7.29
CA LEU A 2 25.42 -12.73 -7.47
C LEU A 2 23.97 -12.49 -7.88
N GLU A 3 23.23 -11.76 -7.06
CA GLU A 3 21.85 -11.38 -7.38
C GLU A 3 21.84 -10.57 -8.69
N ASP A 4 21.02 -11.02 -9.63
CA ASP A 4 20.87 -10.39 -10.93
C ASP A 4 20.22 -9.00 -10.71
N LYS A 5 21.00 -7.94 -10.91
CA LYS A 5 20.58 -6.55 -10.62
C LYS A 5 19.57 -5.97 -11.61
N ASN A 6 19.20 -6.74 -12.63
CA ASN A 6 18.24 -6.35 -13.67
C ASN A 6 16.83 -6.81 -13.32
N GLU A 7 16.37 -6.54 -12.09
CA GLU A 7 14.95 -6.69 -11.78
C GLU A 7 14.16 -5.66 -12.59
N GLU A 8 13.29 -6.13 -13.49
CA GLU A 8 12.32 -5.27 -14.14
C GLU A 8 11.39 -4.67 -13.09
N ARG A 9 11.37 -3.34 -13.01
CA ARG A 9 10.48 -2.59 -12.11
C ARG A 9 9.37 -1.95 -12.92
N THR A 10 8.17 -1.95 -12.36
CA THR A 10 7.06 -1.15 -12.88
C THR A 10 7.37 0.33 -12.69
N SER A 11 7.28 1.13 -13.75
CA SER A 11 7.43 2.58 -13.62
C SER A 11 6.23 3.18 -12.89
N LEU A 12 6.42 4.31 -12.19
CA LEU A 12 5.31 4.99 -11.50
C LEU A 12 4.21 5.46 -12.45
N ASN A 13 4.58 5.83 -13.68
CA ASN A 13 3.63 6.24 -14.72
C ASN A 13 2.72 5.08 -15.14
N ASP A 14 3.27 3.87 -15.25
CA ASP A 14 2.49 2.68 -15.63
C ASP A 14 1.57 2.21 -14.50
N LEU A 15 1.94 2.50 -13.26
CA LEU A 15 1.20 2.10 -12.07
C LEU A 15 -0.04 2.99 -11.82
N GLY A 16 0.06 4.29 -12.10
CA GLY A 16 -0.99 5.27 -11.81
C GLY A 16 -1.27 5.47 -10.32
N GLU A 17 -2.12 6.44 -9.99
CA GLU A 17 -2.38 6.84 -8.59
C GLU A 17 -2.98 5.71 -7.76
N PHE A 18 -4.06 5.09 -8.25
CA PHE A 18 -4.73 4.00 -7.53
C PHE A 18 -3.86 2.74 -7.40
N GLY A 19 -3.05 2.44 -8.43
CA GLY A 19 -2.10 1.33 -8.37
C GLY A 19 -0.99 1.59 -7.36
N LEU A 20 -0.51 2.83 -7.27
CA LEU A 20 0.50 3.25 -6.30
C LEU A 20 -0.03 3.18 -4.87
N ILE A 21 -1.23 3.70 -4.64
CA ILE A 21 -1.90 3.61 -3.33
C ILE A 21 -2.01 2.14 -2.92
N ASN A 22 -2.55 1.26 -3.77
CA ASN A 22 -2.67 -0.16 -3.46
C ASN A 22 -1.31 -0.83 -3.22
N HIS A 23 -0.29 -0.55 -4.02
CA HIS A 23 1.03 -1.14 -3.85
C HIS A 23 1.67 -0.79 -2.50
N LEU A 24 1.54 0.47 -2.08
CA LEU A 24 2.10 0.95 -0.81
C LEU A 24 1.31 0.46 0.41
N THR A 25 0.01 0.23 0.25
CA THR A 25 -0.88 -0.09 1.38
C THR A 25 -1.18 -1.57 1.55
N ASN A 26 -0.88 -2.41 0.54
CA ASN A 26 -1.25 -3.84 0.54
C ASN A 26 -0.74 -4.67 1.72
N SER A 27 0.35 -4.25 2.34
CA SER A 27 1.03 -4.98 3.43
C SER A 27 0.78 -4.34 4.80
N ILE A 28 0.01 -3.26 4.84
CA ILE A 28 -0.34 -2.57 6.08
C ILE A 28 -1.40 -3.37 6.81
N SER A 29 -1.09 -3.77 8.04
CA SER A 29 -2.05 -4.38 8.96
C SER A 29 -2.50 -3.37 10.01
N LEU A 30 -3.80 -3.38 10.31
CA LEU A 30 -4.37 -2.55 11.38
C LEU A 30 -3.79 -2.97 12.73
N GLN A 31 -3.17 -2.03 13.44
CA GLN A 31 -2.55 -2.30 14.74
C GLN A 31 -3.53 -2.12 15.91
N HIS A 32 -4.55 -1.26 15.76
CA HIS A 32 -5.51 -0.96 16.81
C HIS A 32 -6.83 -1.70 16.59
N LYS A 33 -7.32 -2.37 17.63
CA LYS A 33 -8.59 -3.12 17.61
C LYS A 33 -9.82 -2.26 17.34
N SER A 34 -9.74 -0.96 17.62
CA SER A 34 -10.82 0.02 17.39
C SER A 34 -10.81 0.60 15.97
N SER A 35 -9.79 0.30 15.16
CA SER A 35 -9.73 0.72 13.77
C SER A 35 -10.60 -0.18 12.91
N VAL A 36 -11.56 0.42 12.22
CA VAL A 36 -12.52 -0.30 11.37
C VAL A 36 -12.11 -0.28 9.89
N LYS A 37 -11.39 0.77 9.46
CA LYS A 37 -10.94 1.00 8.08
C LYS A 37 -9.45 1.33 8.04
N GLY A 38 -8.77 0.82 7.01
CA GLY A 38 -7.34 1.04 6.76
C GLY A 38 -7.06 2.14 5.75
N VAL A 39 -5.84 2.19 5.22
CA VAL A 39 -5.41 3.23 4.28
C VAL A 39 -6.16 3.10 2.95
N GLY A 40 -6.70 4.21 2.44
CA GLY A 40 -7.42 4.26 1.15
C GLY A 40 -8.79 4.93 1.16
N ASP A 41 -9.19 5.59 2.25
CA ASP A 41 -10.45 6.34 2.38
C ASP A 41 -10.12 7.78 2.82
N ASP A 42 -10.92 8.78 2.43
CA ASP A 42 -10.66 10.22 2.64
C ASP A 42 -10.40 10.61 4.12
N ALA A 43 -10.77 9.73 5.07
CA ALA A 43 -10.53 9.87 6.50
C ALA A 43 -10.44 8.52 7.24
N ALA A 44 -9.87 8.53 8.44
CA ALA A 44 -9.85 7.38 9.35
C ALA A 44 -11.15 7.29 10.17
N VAL A 45 -11.67 6.07 10.38
CA VAL A 45 -12.86 5.80 11.21
C VAL A 45 -12.46 5.04 12.48
N LEU A 46 -12.81 5.61 13.63
CA LEU A 46 -12.57 5.05 14.96
C LEU A 46 -13.91 4.69 15.61
N GLN A 47 -13.96 3.53 16.26
CA GLN A 47 -15.11 3.13 17.08
C GLN A 47 -14.69 3.06 18.55
N PHE A 48 -15.42 3.78 19.43
CA PHE A 48 -15.20 3.87 20.87
C PHE A 48 -16.22 3.05 21.65
#